data_AF-A0A653D8E2-F1
#
_entry.id   AF-A0A653D8E2-F1
#
_cell.length_a   1.000
_cell.length_b   1.000
_cell.length_c   1.000
_cell.angle_alpha   90.00
_cell.angle_beta   90.00
_cell.angle_gamma   90.00
#
_symmetry.space_group_name_H-M   'P 1'
#
loop_
_entity.id
_entity.type
_entity.pdbx_description
1 polymer ?
#
loop_
_entity_poly.entity_id
_entity_poly.type
_entity_poly.pdbx_seq_one_letter_code
_entity_poly.pdbx_strand_id
1 'polypeptide(L)'
;MKRKQKEDSKRRAKRKRLLEDLRERMEKFERSMESSSSTPYPGCREAISESYKRRGLAEDCIPVLLASLRDNTIKQYNASLQKWWTFCSEDNLDVFHSDSKL
;
A
#
# COMPACT_ATOMS: atom_id res chain seq x y z
N MET A 1 11.26 40.39 36.05
CA MET A 1 11.00 40.26 34.59
C MET A 1 11.72 39.09 33.89
N LYS A 2 13.04 38.88 34.08
CA LYS A 2 13.83 37.90 33.30
C LYS A 2 13.38 36.42 33.40
N ARG A 3 12.89 35.96 34.56
CA ARG A 3 12.45 34.56 34.76
C ARG A 3 11.19 34.20 33.96
N LYS A 4 10.21 35.11 33.90
CA LYS A 4 8.96 34.92 33.16
C LYS A 4 9.19 34.84 31.65
N GLN A 5 10.03 35.73 31.11
CA GLN A 5 10.45 35.66 29.69
C GLN A 5 11.14 34.34 29.32
N LYS A 6 11.98 33.80 30.21
CA LYS A 6 12.65 32.51 29.98
C LYS A 6 11.66 31.34 29.99
N GLU A 7 10.68 31.37 30.88
CA GLU A 7 9.59 30.40 30.95
C GLU A 7 8.73 30.42 29.68
N ASP A 8 8.35 31.61 29.22
CA ASP A 8 7.54 31.81 28.02
C ASP A 8 8.29 31.39 26.75
N SER A 9 9.60 31.64 26.68
CA SER A 9 10.48 31.17 25.61
C SER A 9 10.52 29.64 25.54
N LYS A 10 10.66 28.96 26.70
CA LYS A 10 10.62 27.49 26.78
C LYS A 10 9.27 26.92 26.32
N ARG A 11 8.16 27.55 26.73
CA ARG A 11 6.80 27.13 26.34
C ARG A 11 6.59 27.27 24.83
N ARG A 12 7.07 28.36 24.23
CA ARG A 12 7.04 28.57 22.77
C ARG A 12 7.88 27.54 22.03
N ALA A 13 9.09 27.26 22.51
CA ALA A 13 9.97 26.24 21.91
C ALA A 13 9.34 24.84 21.96
N LYS A 14 8.71 24.46 23.09
CA LYS A 14 8.02 23.17 23.23
C LYS A 14 6.84 23.04 22.25
N ARG A 15 6.03 24.09 22.10
CA ARG A 15 4.93 24.10 21.12
C ARG A 15 5.43 23.96 19.69
N LYS A 16 6.52 24.65 19.35
CA LYS A 16 7.12 24.57 18.01
C LYS A 16 7.56 23.13 17.69
N ARG A 17 8.25 22.46 18.61
CA ARG A 17 8.67 21.05 18.44
C ARG A 17 7.48 20.09 18.30
N LEU A 18 6.42 20.30 19.09
CA LEU A 18 5.21 19.47 18.98
C LEU A 18 4.52 19.61 17.63
N LEU A 19 4.45 20.83 17.09
CA LEU A 19 3.88 21.07 15.76
C LEU A 19 4.71 20.45 14.65
N GLU A 20 6.04 20.46 14.80
CA GLU A 20 6.98 19.86 13.85
C GLU A 20 6.86 18.33 13.85
N ASP A 21 6.80 17.70 15.03
CA ASP A 21 6.56 16.25 15.17
C ASP A 21 5.19 15.82 14.62
N LEU A 22 4.14 16.61 14.88
CA LEU A 22 2.81 16.36 14.32
C LEU A 22 2.82 16.45 12.79
N ARG A 23 3.51 17.45 12.24
CA ARG A 23 3.66 17.61 10.80
C ARG A 23 4.40 16.43 10.18
N GLU A 24 5.54 16.03 10.75
CA GLU A 24 6.30 14.88 10.27
C GLU A 24 5.49 13.58 10.31
N ARG A 25 4.68 13.38 11.37
CA ARG A 25 3.76 12.24 11.48
C ARG A 25 2.68 12.26 10.41
N MET A 26 2.10 13.42 10.11
CA MET A 26 1.10 13.56 9.05
C MET A 26 1.72 13.30 7.67
N GLU A 27 2.88 13.87 7.36
CA GLU A 27 3.58 13.63 6.09
C GLU A 27 3.99 12.16 5.93
N LYS A 28 4.37 11.49 7.04
CA LYS A 28 4.66 10.04 7.03
C LYS A 28 3.40 9.21 6.76
N PHE A 29 2.27 9.61 7.32
CA PHE A 29 0.99 8.94 7.11
C PHE A 29 0.51 9.11 5.66
N GLU A 30 0.53 10.34 5.14
CA GLU A 30 0.14 10.67 3.77
C GLU A 30 1.02 9.93 2.75
N ARG A 31 2.34 9.90 2.95
CA ARG A 31 3.26 9.14 2.08
C ARG A 31 3.02 7.62 2.11
N SER A 32 2.52 7.08 3.24
CA SER A 32 2.09 5.68 3.32
C SER A 32 0.78 5.43 2.58
N MET A 33 -0.08 6.44 2.49
CA MET A 33 -1.39 6.39 1.82
C MET A 33 -1.29 6.64 0.32
N GLU A 34 -0.33 7.44 -0.15
CA GLU A 34 -0.08 7.65 -1.59
C GLU A 34 0.59 6.43 -2.26
N SER A 35 1.22 5.54 -1.47
CA SER A 35 1.76 4.28 -1.98
C SER A 35 0.68 3.32 -2.51
N SER A 36 -0.58 3.51 -2.13
CA SER A 36 -1.72 2.78 -2.69
C SER A 36 -2.34 3.58 -3.82
N SER A 37 -1.55 3.89 -4.84
CA SER A 37 -2.11 4.33 -6.13
C SER A 37 -3.02 3.22 -6.64
N SER A 38 -4.32 3.50 -6.79
CA SER A 38 -5.31 2.57 -7.32
C SER A 38 -4.98 2.23 -8.78
N THR A 39 -4.10 1.25 -8.98
CA THR A 39 -3.81 0.77 -10.33
C THR A 39 -5.05 0.06 -10.87
N PRO A 40 -5.49 0.35 -12.10
CA PRO A 40 -6.61 -0.37 -12.69
C PRO A 40 -6.28 -1.86 -12.79
N TYR A 41 -7.29 -2.71 -12.67
CA TYR A 41 -7.13 -4.17 -12.77
C TYR A 41 -6.41 -4.53 -14.09
N PRO A 42 -5.20 -5.11 -14.04
CA PRO A 42 -4.34 -5.28 -15.21
C PRO A 42 -4.73 -6.48 -16.08
N GLY A 43 -5.68 -7.29 -15.64
CA GLY A 43 -6.03 -8.58 -16.24
C GLY A 43 -5.55 -9.76 -15.39
N CYS A 44 -6.20 -10.91 -15.58
CA CYS A 44 -6.00 -12.08 -14.73
C CYS A 44 -4.59 -12.65 -14.81
N ARG A 45 -4.00 -12.73 -16.02
CA ARG A 45 -2.67 -13.33 -16.22
C ARG A 45 -1.59 -12.41 -15.65
N GLU A 46 -1.75 -11.11 -15.82
CA GLU A 46 -0.87 -10.06 -15.32
C GLU A 46 -0.92 -10.01 -13.80
N ALA A 47 -2.11 -10.07 -13.20
CA ALA A 47 -2.30 -10.14 -11.75
C ALA A 47 -1.60 -11.38 -11.15
N ILE A 48 -1.79 -12.56 -11.75
CA ILE A 48 -1.14 -13.80 -11.28
C ILE A 48 0.38 -13.73 -11.48
N SER A 49 0.84 -13.23 -12.63
CA SER A 49 2.27 -13.03 -12.93
C SER A 49 2.95 -12.16 -11.88
N GLU A 50 2.36 -11.01 -11.58
CA GLU A 50 2.87 -10.07 -10.58
C GLU A 50 2.90 -10.69 -9.18
N SER A 51 1.88 -11.50 -8.83
CA SER A 51 1.87 -12.23 -7.56
C SER A 51 3.04 -13.22 -7.44
N TYR A 52 3.43 -13.89 -8.53
CA TYR A 52 4.57 -14.80 -8.53
C TYR A 52 5.89 -14.04 -8.42
N LYS A 53 6.04 -12.91 -9.12
CA LYS A 53 7.22 -12.04 -9.00
C LYS A 53 7.43 -11.57 -7.56
N ARG A 54 6.37 -11.08 -6.91
CA ARG A 54 6.42 -10.61 -5.51
C ARG A 54 6.73 -11.72 -4.51
N ARG A 55 6.41 -12.97 -4.85
CA ARG A 55 6.78 -14.17 -4.06
C ARG A 55 8.19 -14.69 -4.32
N GLY A 56 8.97 -14.03 -5.19
CA GLY A 56 10.37 -14.37 -5.46
C GLY A 56 10.56 -15.55 -6.41
N LEU A 57 9.57 -15.85 -7.26
CA LEU A 57 9.75 -16.88 -8.29
C LEU A 57 10.66 -16.36 -9.40
N ALA A 58 11.47 -17.27 -9.97
CA ALA A 58 12.32 -16.97 -11.12
C ALA A 58 11.47 -16.60 -12.34
N GLU A 59 11.87 -15.55 -13.07
CA GLU A 59 11.07 -14.97 -14.17
C GLU A 59 10.83 -15.96 -15.32
N ASP A 60 11.76 -16.88 -15.54
CA ASP A 60 11.68 -17.95 -16.54
C ASP A 60 10.61 -19.01 -16.20
N CYS A 61 10.33 -19.21 -14.91
CA CYS A 61 9.32 -20.16 -14.45
C CYS A 61 7.88 -19.61 -14.56
N ILE A 62 7.71 -18.29 -14.56
CA ILE A 62 6.39 -17.65 -14.56
C ILE A 62 5.56 -17.99 -15.81
N PRO A 63 6.11 -17.91 -17.05
CA PRO A 63 5.37 -18.32 -18.25
C PRO A 63 4.93 -19.77 -18.20
N VAL A 64 5.77 -20.67 -17.66
CA VAL A 64 5.45 -22.11 -17.53
C VAL A 64 4.27 -22.31 -16.58
N LEU A 65 4.26 -21.62 -15.43
CA LEU A 65 3.15 -21.68 -14.49
C LEU A 65 1.87 -21.09 -15.08
N LEU A 66 1.95 -19.94 -15.76
CA LEU A 66 0.81 -19.33 -16.45
C LEU A 66 0.27 -20.20 -17.58
N ALA A 67 1.12 -20.99 -18.25
CA ALA A 67 0.72 -21.92 -19.30
C ALA A 67 0.01 -23.18 -18.74
N SER A 68 0.27 -23.55 -17.48
CA SER A 68 -0.44 -24.65 -16.82
C SER A 68 -1.91 -24.33 -16.51
N LEU A 69 -2.29 -23.06 -16.53
CA LEU A 69 -3.65 -22.59 -16.32
C LEU A 69 -4.45 -22.66 -17.63
N ARG A 70 -5.54 -23.42 -17.61
CA ARG A 70 -6.48 -23.50 -18.73
C ARG A 70 -7.27 -22.20 -18.88
N ASP A 71 -7.71 -21.88 -20.09
CA ASP A 71 -8.48 -20.65 -20.35
C ASP A 71 -9.80 -20.57 -19.58
N ASN A 72 -10.44 -21.71 -19.29
CA ASN A 72 -11.63 -21.73 -18.46
C ASN A 72 -11.33 -21.34 -17.00
N THR A 73 -10.20 -21.79 -16.45
CA THR A 73 -9.71 -21.40 -15.13
C THR A 73 -9.40 -19.92 -15.08
N ILE A 74 -8.73 -19.39 -16.11
CA ILE A 74 -8.46 -17.95 -16.24
C ILE A 74 -9.77 -17.14 -16.25
N LYS A 75 -10.78 -17.56 -17.01
CA LYS A 75 -12.09 -16.89 -17.03
C LYS A 75 -12.77 -16.89 -15.66
N GLN A 76 -12.72 -18.02 -14.94
CA GLN A 76 -13.28 -18.13 -13.59
C GLN A 76 -12.55 -17.22 -12.61
N TYR A 77 -11.22 -17.20 -12.64
CA TYR A 77 -10.40 -16.37 -11.75
C TYR A 77 -10.57 -14.89 -12.05
N ASN A 78 -10.70 -14.52 -13.33
CA ASN A 78 -10.80 -13.13 -13.75
C ASN A 78 -11.93 -12.38 -13.05
N ALA A 79 -13.11 -12.99 -12.92
CA ALA A 79 -14.25 -12.36 -12.28
C ALA A 79 -14.01 -12.10 -10.78
N SER A 80 -13.41 -13.05 -10.07
CA SER A 80 -13.11 -12.92 -8.63
C SER A 80 -11.96 -11.95 -8.38
N LEU A 81 -10.89 -12.02 -9.18
CA LEU A 81 -9.74 -11.12 -9.06
C LEU A 81 -10.12 -9.67 -9.38
N GLN A 82 -10.96 -9.44 -10.38
CA GLN A 82 -11.46 -8.10 -10.69
C GLN A 82 -12.23 -7.51 -9.50
N LYS A 83 -13.12 -8.30 -8.86
CA LYS A 83 -13.85 -7.86 -7.67
C LYS A 83 -12.93 -7.56 -6.49
N TRP A 84 -11.93 -8.41 -6.25
CA TRP A 84 -10.92 -8.17 -5.22
C TRP A 84 -10.15 -6.88 -5.49
N TRP A 85 -9.75 -6.65 -6.74
CA TRP A 85 -9.03 -5.45 -7.13
C TRP A 85 -9.86 -4.18 -6.92
N THR A 86 -11.14 -4.21 -7.30
CA THR A 86 -12.08 -3.11 -7.05
C THR A 86 -12.21 -2.85 -5.56
N PHE A 87 -12.46 -3.89 -4.76
CA PHE A 87 -12.56 -3.77 -3.29
C PHE A 87 -11.30 -3.14 -2.69
N CYS A 88 -10.11 -3.65 -3.02
CA CYS A 88 -8.87 -3.10 -2.52
C CYS A 88 -8.63 -1.66 -2.99
N SER A 89 -9.03 -1.32 -4.23
CA SER A 89 -8.88 0.04 -4.76
C SER A 89 -9.81 1.03 -4.07
N GLU A 90 -11.03 0.63 -3.74
CA GLU A 90 -12.03 1.45 -3.05
C GLU A 90 -11.64 1.67 -1.58
N ASP A 91 -11.12 0.64 -0.91
CA ASP A 91 -10.73 0.68 0.50
C ASP A 91 -9.26 1.05 0.74
N ASN A 92 -8.54 1.45 -0.31
CA ASN A 92 -7.14 1.86 -0.26
C ASN A 92 -6.21 0.79 0.38
N LEU A 93 -6.44 -0.48 0.02
CA LEU A 93 -5.71 -1.66 0.49
C LEU A 93 -4.67 -2.11 -0.54
N ASP A 94 -3.57 -2.72 -0.08
CA ASP A 94 -2.64 -3.40 -0.98
C ASP A 94 -3.26 -4.68 -1.52
N VAL A 95 -3.45 -4.74 -2.84
CA VAL A 95 -4.05 -5.87 -3.56
C VAL A 95 -3.27 -7.18 -3.36
N PHE A 96 -1.95 -7.09 -3.16
CA PHE A 96 -1.05 -8.24 -3.05
C PHE A 96 -0.64 -8.57 -1.61
N HIS A 97 -0.90 -7.66 -0.67
CA HIS A 97 -0.62 -7.87 0.75
C HIS A 97 -1.90 -7.66 1.56
N SER A 98 -2.57 -8.75 1.93
CA SER A 98 -3.50 -8.70 3.05
C SER A 98 -2.69 -8.65 4.34
N ASP A 99 -2.59 -7.47 4.95
CA ASP A 99 -1.99 -7.30 6.26
C ASP A 99 -2.81 -8.15 7.24
N SER A 100 -2.34 -9.37 7.48
CA SER A 100 -3.07 -10.41 8.21
C SER A 100 -2.96 -10.12 9.69
N LYS A 101 -3.66 -9.09 10.14
CA LYS A 101 -4.06 -8.92 11.54
C LYS A 101 -5.52 -9.33 11.66
N LEU A 102 -5.76 -10.64 11.48
CA LEU A 102 -6.96 -11.30 12.00
C LEU A 102 -6.72 -11.67 13.46
#